data_AF-A0A835GUC8-F1
#
_entry.id   AF-A0A835GUC8-F1
#
_cell.length_a   1.000
_cell.length_b   1.000
_cell.length_c   1.000
_cell.angle_alpha   90.00
_cell.angle_beta   90.00
_cell.angle_gamma   90.00
#
_symmetry.space_group_name_H-M   'P 1'
#
loop_
_entity.id
_entity.type
_entity.pdbx_description
1 polymer ?
#
loop_
_entity_poly.entity_id
_entity_poly.type
_entity_poly.pdbx_seq_one_letter_code
_entity_poly.pdbx_strand_id
1 'polypeptide(L)'
;MACTSDYCVVKYLRLVETTVKGYDYVRFWRVELKDAINSGATPLVTVETVFTKALLPYPIAITQQEDQLVKYIGNLYTYSPYYITSMKTSVLLNTKSVETFTKVKPFSQQDGMIQYGPYPNLKPFSEKELLIHYKNNAPFLTVTRVERLIEVSHWGNIAVEEVIEIEHTGAKLKGPFSRYDYQQDHHSGPASVRSYKTLLPASASDVYYRDTNGNISTSNMKVKKDSVELDLRPRYPLFGGWRTHYTLGYNVPSYEYLYQSGNDYLLKMRIIDHIFDDMQVDEVVTKIILPEGSTSVKVNLPYSVTRLPDSLHFAYLDTKGRPVISFSKKNVVENHIQDFQLRYTFPRLLMLQEPLLVVGFLYALFLCVIIYVRLDFSIHKSEHPHKE
;
A
#
# COMPACT_ATOMS: atom_id res chain seq x y z
N MET A 1 13.71 -40.87 -19.28
CA MET A 1 12.80 -40.30 -20.29
C MET A 1 12.49 -38.88 -19.83
N ALA A 2 12.98 -37.90 -20.59
CA ALA A 2 13.05 -36.50 -20.19
C ALA A 2 11.66 -35.84 -20.12
N CYS A 3 11.42 -35.06 -19.06
CA CYS A 3 10.29 -34.15 -18.98
C CYS A 3 10.80 -32.75 -19.34
N THR A 4 10.59 -32.37 -20.59
CA THR A 4 10.80 -31.02 -21.12
C THR A 4 9.47 -30.27 -21.04
N SER A 5 9.35 -29.27 -20.16
CA SER A 5 8.41 -28.14 -20.22
C SER A 5 8.24 -27.52 -18.82
N ASP A 6 8.92 -26.41 -18.57
CA ASP A 6 8.77 -25.55 -17.38
C ASP A 6 7.42 -24.79 -17.39
N TYR A 7 6.32 -25.53 -17.33
CA TYR A 7 5.01 -25.00 -16.93
C TYR A 7 4.59 -25.66 -15.63
N CYS A 8 5.36 -25.41 -14.56
CA CYS A 8 4.86 -25.64 -13.22
C CYS A 8 3.85 -24.51 -12.92
N VAL A 9 2.62 -24.68 -13.42
CA VAL A 9 1.50 -23.81 -13.01
C VAL A 9 1.34 -24.04 -11.51
N VAL A 10 1.76 -23.07 -10.72
CA VAL A 10 1.42 -23.00 -9.29
C VAL A 10 -0.10 -22.94 -9.24
N LYS A 11 -0.75 -24.09 -9.09
CA LYS A 11 -2.20 -24.16 -8.88
C LYS A 11 -2.45 -23.64 -7.47
N TYR A 12 -2.81 -22.36 -7.38
CA TYR A 12 -3.28 -21.75 -6.15
C TYR A 12 -4.53 -22.50 -5.66
N LEU A 13 -4.65 -22.67 -4.34
CA LEU A 13 -5.89 -23.14 -3.72
C LEU A 13 -7.00 -22.16 -4.10
N ARG A 14 -8.12 -22.67 -4.63
CA ARG A 14 -9.23 -21.81 -5.02
C ARG A 14 -10.13 -21.57 -3.82
N LEU A 15 -10.28 -20.31 -3.44
CA LEU A 15 -11.20 -19.88 -2.40
C LEU A 15 -12.51 -19.40 -3.06
N VAL A 16 -13.64 -19.94 -2.64
CA VAL A 16 -14.97 -19.55 -3.16
C VAL A 16 -15.89 -19.25 -1.98
N GLU A 17 -16.57 -18.10 -2.01
CA GLU A 17 -17.60 -17.80 -1.01
C GLU A 17 -18.77 -18.78 -1.12
N THR A 18 -19.27 -19.25 0.02
CA THR A 18 -20.35 -20.24 0.10
C THR A 18 -21.27 -19.91 1.27
N THR A 19 -22.47 -20.51 1.27
CA THR A 19 -23.40 -20.47 2.40
C THR A 19 -23.46 -21.83 3.09
N VAL A 20 -23.80 -21.82 4.38
CA VAL A 20 -24.07 -23.02 5.16
C VAL A 20 -25.50 -22.93 5.68
N LYS A 21 -26.31 -23.95 5.39
CA LYS A 21 -27.73 -23.98 5.72
C LYS A 21 -27.97 -23.69 7.21
N GLY A 22 -28.80 -22.69 7.51
CA GLY A 22 -29.10 -22.27 8.88
C GLY A 22 -28.16 -21.20 9.45
N TYR A 23 -27.12 -20.81 8.71
CA TYR A 23 -26.11 -19.82 9.11
C TYR A 23 -25.91 -18.75 8.03
N ASP A 24 -26.96 -18.40 7.28
CA ASP A 24 -26.89 -17.48 6.13
C ASP A 24 -26.48 -16.04 6.51
N TYR A 25 -26.47 -15.72 7.81
CA TYR A 25 -26.00 -14.44 8.36
C TYR A 25 -24.46 -14.37 8.53
N VAL A 26 -23.75 -15.48 8.32
CA VAL A 26 -22.28 -15.56 8.36
C VAL A 26 -21.73 -15.88 6.98
N ARG A 27 -20.60 -15.27 6.63
CA ARG A 27 -19.89 -15.61 5.38
C ARG A 27 -19.02 -16.83 5.59
N PHE A 28 -19.10 -17.78 4.66
CA PHE A 28 -18.26 -18.96 4.64
C PHE A 28 -17.41 -19.00 3.38
N TRP A 29 -16.28 -19.69 3.48
CA TRP A 29 -15.40 -19.93 2.35
C TRP A 29 -15.20 -21.42 2.16
N ARG A 30 -15.33 -21.86 0.91
CA ARG A 30 -14.96 -23.19 0.45
C ARG A 30 -13.57 -23.13 -0.14
N VAL A 31 -12.67 -23.94 0.40
CA VAL A 31 -11.32 -24.15 -0.13
C VAL A 31 -11.34 -25.38 -1.03
N GLU A 32 -11.04 -25.22 -2.31
CA GLU A 32 -10.83 -26.34 -3.22
C GLU A 32 -9.36 -26.77 -3.14
N LEU A 33 -9.13 -27.97 -2.60
CA LEU A 33 -7.80 -28.57 -2.48
C LEU A 33 -7.29 -29.02 -3.85
N LYS A 34 -5.96 -29.01 -4.00
CA LYS A 34 -5.30 -29.39 -5.26
C LYS A 34 -5.61 -30.83 -5.66
N ASP A 35 -5.56 -31.74 -4.67
CA ASP A 35 -5.75 -33.17 -4.84
C ASP A 35 -6.89 -33.64 -3.92
N ALA A 36 -7.66 -34.62 -4.39
CA ALA A 36 -8.72 -35.21 -3.58
C ALA A 36 -8.13 -35.96 -2.38
N ILE A 37 -8.76 -35.81 -1.22
CA ILE A 37 -8.35 -36.51 0.00
C ILE A 37 -9.01 -37.90 0.01
N ASN A 38 -8.21 -38.96 0.10
CA ASN A 38 -8.72 -40.33 0.25
C ASN A 38 -9.43 -40.49 1.60
N SER A 39 -10.44 -41.38 1.65
CA SER A 39 -11.12 -41.72 2.89
C SER A 39 -10.12 -42.22 3.95
N GLY A 40 -10.21 -41.68 5.17
CA GLY A 40 -9.31 -42.00 6.29
C GLY A 40 -7.97 -41.26 6.31
N ALA A 41 -7.63 -40.46 5.29
CA ALA A 41 -6.43 -39.64 5.31
C ALA A 41 -6.56 -38.42 6.24
N THR A 42 -5.43 -37.99 6.82
CA THR A 42 -5.35 -36.87 7.78
C THR A 42 -4.47 -35.73 7.24
N PRO A 43 -4.98 -34.90 6.31
CA PRO A 43 -4.21 -33.78 5.76
C PRO A 43 -4.04 -32.66 6.79
N LEU A 44 -2.88 -31.99 6.75
CA LEU A 44 -2.63 -30.77 7.52
C LEU A 44 -3.01 -29.56 6.67
N VAL A 45 -3.89 -28.71 7.21
CA VAL A 45 -4.30 -27.44 6.58
C VAL A 45 -3.98 -26.30 7.54
N THR A 46 -3.19 -25.34 7.07
CA THR A 46 -2.89 -24.11 7.81
C THR A 46 -3.77 -22.99 7.26
N VAL A 47 -4.49 -22.29 8.14
CA VAL A 47 -5.32 -21.14 7.80
C VAL A 47 -4.76 -19.93 8.55
N GLU A 48 -4.45 -18.88 7.82
CA GLU A 48 -4.00 -17.61 8.36
C GLU A 48 -5.06 -16.54 8.06
N THR A 49 -5.42 -15.77 9.08
CA THR A 49 -6.38 -14.67 8.98
C THR A 49 -5.82 -13.44 9.69
N VAL A 50 -5.83 -12.31 9.00
CA VAL A 50 -5.39 -11.03 9.56
C VAL A 50 -6.61 -10.14 9.79
N PHE A 51 -6.80 -9.69 11.03
CA PHE A 51 -7.88 -8.78 11.41
C PHE A 51 -7.33 -7.39 11.69
N THR A 52 -7.90 -6.40 11.02
CA THR A 52 -7.55 -4.99 11.19
C THR A 52 -8.45 -4.36 12.25
N LYS A 53 -7.95 -3.36 12.99
CA LYS A 53 -8.67 -2.65 14.06
C LYS A 53 -9.30 -3.54 15.15
N ALA A 54 -8.77 -4.76 15.35
CA ALA A 54 -9.29 -5.71 16.34
C ALA A 54 -8.87 -5.39 17.79
N LEU A 55 -7.79 -4.62 17.96
CA LEU A 55 -7.28 -4.19 19.26
C LEU A 55 -7.86 -2.81 19.59
N LEU A 56 -8.65 -2.73 20.66
CA LEU A 56 -9.33 -1.50 21.08
C LEU A 56 -8.60 -0.87 22.27
N PRO A 57 -8.22 0.42 22.21
CA PRO A 57 -7.59 1.08 23.34
C PRO A 57 -8.55 1.14 24.54
N TYR A 58 -8.06 0.74 25.72
CA TYR A 58 -8.80 0.81 26.96
C TYR A 58 -7.84 1.10 28.13
N PRO A 59 -7.80 2.33 28.66
CA PRO A 59 -8.73 3.44 28.38
C PRO A 59 -8.60 4.04 26.97
N ILE A 60 -9.67 4.68 26.49
CA ILE A 60 -9.70 5.30 25.14
C ILE A 60 -8.81 6.54 25.01
N ALA A 61 -8.39 7.11 26.15
CA ALA A 61 -7.52 8.26 26.20
C ALA A 61 -6.55 8.15 27.38
N ILE A 62 -5.29 8.50 27.14
CA ILE A 62 -4.18 8.41 28.09
C ILE A 62 -3.40 9.73 28.12
N THR A 63 -2.80 10.06 29.26
CA THR A 63 -1.91 11.22 29.36
C THR A 63 -0.58 10.95 28.65
N GLN A 64 0.23 11.99 28.43
CA GLN A 64 1.49 11.90 27.68
C GLN A 64 2.47 10.84 28.24
N GLN A 65 2.46 10.57 29.55
CA GLN A 65 3.42 9.66 30.21
C GLN A 65 2.83 8.28 30.52
N GLU A 66 1.54 8.07 30.24
CA GLU A 66 0.86 6.81 30.53
C GLU A 66 1.19 5.75 29.48
N ASP A 67 1.21 4.49 29.92
CA ASP A 67 1.27 3.35 29.04
C ASP A 67 -0.07 3.11 28.34
N GLN A 68 -0.01 2.65 27.10
CA GLN A 68 -1.20 2.23 26.38
C GLN A 68 -1.58 0.80 26.77
N LEU A 69 -2.86 0.64 27.11
CA LEU A 69 -3.49 -0.65 27.35
C LEU A 69 -4.54 -0.89 26.26
N VAL A 70 -4.64 -2.14 25.79
CA VAL A 70 -5.59 -2.53 24.73
C VAL A 70 -6.38 -3.76 25.12
N LYS A 71 -7.61 -3.83 24.62
CA LYS A 71 -8.52 -4.96 24.73
C LYS A 71 -8.67 -5.65 23.38
N TYR A 72 -8.47 -6.97 23.40
CA TYR A 72 -8.92 -7.86 22.34
C TYR A 72 -10.17 -8.59 22.81
N ILE A 73 -11.21 -8.61 21.97
CA ILE A 73 -12.45 -9.35 22.20
C ILE A 73 -12.68 -10.21 20.96
N GLY A 74 -12.67 -11.53 21.13
CA GLY A 74 -12.84 -12.49 20.05
C GLY A 74 -13.45 -13.80 20.54
N ASN A 75 -13.30 -14.85 19.74
CA ASN A 75 -13.74 -16.19 20.08
C ASN A 75 -12.54 -17.03 20.55
N LEU A 76 -12.69 -17.72 21.68
CA LEU A 76 -11.72 -18.68 22.20
C LEU A 76 -11.71 -19.95 21.35
N TYR A 77 -12.88 -20.36 20.86
CA TYR A 77 -13.06 -21.54 20.03
C TYR A 77 -13.00 -21.19 18.55
N THR A 78 -12.57 -22.15 17.73
CA THR A 78 -12.54 -21.98 16.28
C THR A 78 -13.96 -22.14 15.79
N TYR A 79 -14.53 -21.06 15.26
CA TYR A 79 -15.88 -21.07 14.71
C TYR A 79 -15.90 -21.88 13.40
N SER A 80 -16.29 -23.15 13.50
CA SER A 80 -16.22 -24.12 12.40
C SER A 80 -17.54 -24.87 12.22
N PRO A 81 -17.97 -25.17 10.97
CA PRO A 81 -19.13 -26.02 10.71
C PRO A 81 -18.86 -27.51 10.98
N TYR A 82 -17.60 -27.88 11.24
CA TYR A 82 -17.19 -29.26 11.49
C TYR A 82 -17.06 -29.54 12.98
N TYR A 83 -17.26 -30.80 13.34
CA TYR A 83 -16.99 -31.29 14.70
C TYR A 83 -15.48 -31.29 14.95
N ILE A 84 -15.05 -30.78 16.11
CA ILE A 84 -13.64 -30.70 16.48
C ILE A 84 -13.36 -31.68 17.62
N THR A 85 -12.47 -32.64 17.36
CA THR A 85 -12.11 -33.68 18.34
C THR A 85 -11.28 -33.14 19.51
N SER A 86 -10.32 -32.27 19.24
CA SER A 86 -9.46 -31.63 20.23
C SER A 86 -9.03 -30.25 19.75
N MET A 87 -9.15 -29.25 20.62
CA MET A 87 -8.79 -27.87 20.32
C MET A 87 -7.85 -27.29 21.37
N LYS A 88 -6.80 -26.59 20.92
CA LYS A 88 -5.92 -25.77 21.75
C LYS A 88 -5.83 -24.37 21.17
N THR A 89 -5.86 -23.35 22.01
CA THR A 89 -5.70 -21.94 21.60
C THR A 89 -4.49 -21.36 22.32
N SER A 90 -3.53 -20.86 21.56
CA SER A 90 -2.36 -20.16 22.09
C SER A 90 -2.44 -18.70 21.69
N VAL A 91 -2.45 -17.82 22.68
CA VAL A 91 -2.38 -16.37 22.46
C VAL A 91 -0.99 -15.90 22.80
N LEU A 92 -0.31 -15.30 21.82
CA LEU A 92 1.00 -14.67 21.99
C LEU A 92 0.81 -13.16 22.19
N LEU A 93 1.38 -12.62 23.26
CA LEU A 93 1.38 -11.19 23.56
C LEU A 93 2.80 -10.64 23.43
N ASN A 94 2.92 -9.36 23.08
CA ASN A 94 4.20 -8.66 23.02
C ASN A 94 4.69 -8.17 24.41
N THR A 95 3.99 -8.52 25.48
CA THR A 95 4.26 -8.10 26.85
C THR A 95 3.99 -9.22 27.84
N LYS A 96 4.57 -9.08 29.03
CA LYS A 96 4.23 -9.89 30.21
C LYS A 96 3.15 -9.23 31.08
N SER A 97 2.88 -7.94 30.87
CA SER A 97 1.91 -7.15 31.64
C SER A 97 0.50 -7.33 31.09
N VAL A 98 -0.24 -8.24 31.72
CA VAL A 98 -1.65 -8.55 31.42
C VAL A 98 -2.50 -8.10 32.60
N GLU A 99 -3.49 -7.24 32.35
CA GLU A 99 -4.42 -6.75 33.36
C GLU A 99 -5.50 -7.79 33.64
N THR A 100 -6.21 -8.21 32.60
CA THR A 100 -7.29 -9.19 32.71
C THR A 100 -7.36 -10.07 31.49
N PHE A 101 -7.76 -11.34 31.68
CA PHE A 101 -8.02 -12.27 30.58
C PHE A 101 -9.08 -13.28 30.98
N THR A 102 -9.76 -13.87 30.01
CA THR A 102 -10.78 -14.91 30.22
C THR A 102 -10.18 -16.17 30.86
N LYS A 103 -10.75 -16.67 31.96
CA LYS A 103 -10.20 -17.83 32.71
C LYS A 103 -11.03 -19.12 32.49
N VAL A 104 -11.01 -19.67 31.27
CA VAL A 104 -11.69 -20.94 30.93
C VAL A 104 -10.73 -22.12 31.12
N LYS A 105 -10.93 -22.93 32.16
CA LYS A 105 -10.07 -24.10 32.44
C LYS A 105 -10.22 -25.20 31.38
N PRO A 106 -9.14 -25.94 31.05
CA PRO A 106 -7.76 -25.73 31.49
C PRO A 106 -7.11 -24.54 30.75
N PHE A 107 -6.33 -23.74 31.48
CA PHE A 107 -5.50 -22.68 30.91
C PHE A 107 -4.18 -22.56 31.68
N SER A 108 -3.14 -22.05 31.02
CA SER A 108 -1.86 -21.68 31.63
C SER A 108 -1.37 -20.35 31.06
N GLN A 109 -0.60 -19.62 31.86
CA GLN A 109 0.03 -18.37 31.45
C GLN A 109 1.53 -18.47 31.76
N GLN A 110 2.36 -18.31 30.74
CA GLN A 110 3.81 -18.36 30.86
C GLN A 110 4.45 -17.42 29.85
N ASP A 111 5.38 -16.57 30.30
CA ASP A 111 6.24 -15.74 29.45
C ASP A 111 5.54 -14.95 28.33
N GLY A 112 4.40 -14.31 28.63
CA GLY A 112 3.66 -13.51 27.63
C GLY A 112 2.81 -14.36 26.67
N MET A 113 2.71 -15.66 26.91
CA MET A 113 1.80 -16.57 26.21
C MET A 113 0.69 -17.04 27.15
N ILE A 114 -0.55 -17.07 26.65
CA ILE A 114 -1.70 -17.67 27.34
C ILE A 114 -2.15 -18.87 26.52
N GLN A 115 -2.08 -20.07 27.11
CA GLN A 115 -2.52 -21.31 26.47
C GLN A 115 -3.85 -21.76 27.07
N TYR A 116 -4.76 -22.18 26.20
CA TYR A 116 -6.08 -22.71 26.54
C TYR A 116 -6.27 -24.11 25.96
N GLY A 117 -6.99 -24.95 26.71
CA GLY A 117 -7.25 -26.33 26.34
C GLY A 117 -6.12 -27.29 26.74
N PRO A 118 -6.14 -28.53 26.26
CA PRO A 118 -7.02 -29.04 25.20
C PRO A 118 -8.50 -29.14 25.62
N TYR A 119 -9.40 -28.72 24.74
CA TYR A 119 -10.84 -28.93 24.87
C TYR A 119 -11.27 -30.09 23.97
N PRO A 120 -11.80 -31.19 24.52
CA PRO A 120 -12.26 -32.31 23.72
C PRO A 120 -13.69 -32.06 23.18
N ASN A 121 -13.99 -32.68 22.03
CA ASN A 121 -15.37 -32.91 21.58
C ASN A 121 -16.24 -31.65 21.44
N LEU A 122 -15.72 -30.62 20.75
CA LEU A 122 -16.47 -29.39 20.50
C LEU A 122 -17.46 -29.59 19.35
N LYS A 123 -18.71 -29.18 19.59
CA LYS A 123 -19.77 -29.22 18.58
C LYS A 123 -19.52 -28.17 17.48
N PRO A 124 -20.03 -28.39 16.26
CA PRO A 124 -20.07 -27.35 15.24
C PRO A 124 -20.60 -26.02 15.78
N PHE A 125 -20.00 -24.91 15.34
CA PHE A 125 -20.39 -23.55 15.68
C PHE A 125 -20.38 -23.22 17.18
N SER A 126 -19.53 -23.91 17.95
CA SER A 126 -19.32 -23.57 19.36
C SER A 126 -18.62 -22.22 19.50
N GLU A 127 -19.12 -21.38 20.39
CA GLU A 127 -18.56 -20.06 20.69
C GLU A 127 -18.29 -19.92 22.19
N LYS A 128 -17.19 -19.23 22.50
CA LYS A 128 -16.86 -18.81 23.85
C LYS A 128 -16.05 -17.53 23.79
N GLU A 129 -16.51 -16.49 24.47
CA GLU A 129 -15.81 -15.20 24.46
C GLU A 129 -14.38 -15.31 25.00
N LEU A 130 -13.43 -14.76 24.24
CA LEU A 130 -12.05 -14.52 24.62
C LEU A 130 -11.85 -13.01 24.78
N LEU A 131 -11.63 -12.58 26.01
CA LEU A 131 -11.26 -11.21 26.35
C LEU A 131 -9.84 -11.22 26.89
N ILE A 132 -9.02 -10.29 26.39
CA ILE A 132 -7.64 -10.08 26.87
C ILE A 132 -7.38 -8.57 26.92
N HIS A 133 -6.96 -8.09 28.08
CA HIS A 133 -6.62 -6.70 28.34
C HIS A 133 -5.17 -6.65 28.82
N TYR A 134 -4.30 -5.97 28.08
CA TYR A 134 -2.86 -5.99 28.31
C TYR A 134 -2.17 -4.71 27.84
N LYS A 135 -0.94 -4.48 28.30
CA LYS A 135 -0.10 -3.34 27.90
C LYS A 135 0.44 -3.51 26.49
N ASN A 136 0.16 -2.56 25.60
CA ASN A 136 0.68 -2.57 24.24
C ASN A 136 1.02 -1.16 23.76
N ASN A 137 2.31 -0.84 23.81
CA ASN A 137 2.90 0.43 23.35
C ASN A 137 3.46 0.33 21.91
N ALA A 138 3.08 -0.69 21.13
CA ALA A 138 3.43 -0.74 19.72
C ALA A 138 2.92 0.52 18.98
N PRO A 139 3.47 0.86 17.79
CA PRO A 139 3.00 2.00 17.01
C PRO A 139 1.62 1.70 16.40
N PHE A 140 0.54 2.25 16.97
CA PHE A 140 -0.83 2.10 16.43
C PHE A 140 -1.06 3.11 15.31
N LEU A 141 -0.45 2.87 14.15
CA LEU A 141 -0.65 3.66 12.94
C LEU A 141 -1.69 3.01 12.05
N THR A 142 -2.56 3.83 11.48
CA THR A 142 -3.47 3.43 10.40
C THR A 142 -3.28 4.37 9.24
N VAL A 143 -3.00 3.82 8.07
CA VAL A 143 -2.99 4.60 6.85
C VAL A 143 -4.42 4.73 6.37
N THR A 144 -5.00 5.90 6.59
CA THR A 144 -6.41 6.18 6.26
C THR A 144 -6.64 6.18 4.75
N ARG A 145 -5.67 6.71 3.99
CA ARG A 145 -5.73 6.74 2.53
C ARG A 145 -4.32 6.77 1.93
N VAL A 146 -4.12 5.96 0.89
CA VAL A 146 -2.94 6.01 0.01
C VAL A 146 -3.41 6.29 -1.40
N GLU A 147 -2.87 7.33 -2.01
CA GLU A 147 -2.99 7.56 -3.44
C GLU A 147 -1.63 7.31 -4.09
N ARG A 148 -1.51 6.18 -4.79
CA ARG A 148 -0.29 5.78 -5.49
C ARG A 148 -0.42 6.09 -6.96
N LEU A 149 0.39 7.02 -7.45
CA LEU A 149 0.52 7.40 -8.85
C LEU A 149 1.76 6.72 -9.44
N ILE A 150 1.58 6.02 -10.56
CA ILE A 150 2.66 5.37 -11.31
C ILE A 150 2.65 5.98 -12.71
N GLU A 151 3.64 6.80 -13.02
CA GLU A 151 3.81 7.40 -14.35
C GLU A 151 4.86 6.65 -15.15
N VAL A 152 4.44 6.09 -16.28
CA VAL A 152 5.31 5.30 -17.16
C VAL A 152 5.84 6.18 -18.29
N SER A 153 7.16 6.37 -18.34
CA SER A 153 7.84 7.05 -19.44
C SER A 153 8.64 6.06 -20.30
N HIS A 154 8.43 6.11 -21.63
CA HIS A 154 9.22 5.29 -22.55
C HIS A 154 10.61 5.86 -22.82
N TRP A 155 10.91 7.04 -22.27
CA TRP A 155 12.24 7.65 -22.30
C TRP A 155 13.23 7.04 -21.29
N GLY A 156 12.78 6.15 -20.39
CA GLY A 156 13.67 5.28 -19.61
C GLY A 156 13.39 5.16 -18.12
N ASN A 157 12.42 5.90 -17.57
CA ASN A 157 12.08 5.85 -16.15
C ASN A 157 10.59 5.61 -15.91
N ILE A 158 10.28 5.09 -14.73
CA ILE A 158 8.93 5.05 -14.18
C ILE A 158 8.98 5.86 -12.89
N ALA A 159 8.17 6.91 -12.81
CA ALA A 159 8.06 7.72 -11.61
C ALA A 159 6.91 7.19 -10.74
N VAL A 160 7.16 6.99 -9.46
CA VAL A 160 6.14 6.64 -8.47
C VAL A 160 6.01 7.77 -7.48
N GLU A 161 4.79 8.25 -7.26
CA GLU A 161 4.46 9.22 -6.22
C GLU A 161 3.33 8.66 -5.35
N GLU A 162 3.51 8.66 -4.04
CA GLU A 162 2.52 8.21 -3.07
C GLU A 162 2.14 9.35 -2.14
N VAL A 163 0.87 9.71 -2.14
CA VAL A 163 0.29 10.62 -1.13
C VAL A 163 -0.31 9.75 -0.03
N ILE A 164 0.24 9.86 1.17
CA ILE A 164 -0.04 8.98 2.29
C ILE A 164 -0.63 9.78 3.45
N GLU A 165 -1.82 9.40 3.90
CA GLU A 165 -2.48 9.97 5.08
C GLU A 165 -2.46 8.96 6.24
N ILE A 166 -1.74 9.29 7.32
CA ILE A 166 -1.57 8.43 8.49
C ILE A 166 -2.25 9.04 9.71
N GLU A 167 -2.94 8.21 10.47
CA GLU A 167 -3.50 8.54 11.78
C GLU A 167 -2.95 7.60 12.86
N HIS A 168 -2.67 8.13 14.04
CA HIS A 168 -2.41 7.29 15.21
C HIS A 168 -3.73 6.86 15.87
N THR A 169 -4.15 5.62 15.65
CA THR A 169 -5.47 5.08 16.07
C THR A 169 -5.48 4.42 17.44
N GLY A 170 -4.36 4.47 18.16
CA GLY A 170 -4.27 4.09 19.58
C GLY A 170 -5.04 5.02 20.53
N ALA A 171 -4.78 4.90 21.83
CA ALA A 171 -5.43 5.70 22.87
C ALA A 171 -5.12 7.19 22.68
N LYS A 172 -6.16 8.03 22.68
CA LYS A 172 -6.04 9.48 22.40
C LYS A 172 -5.24 10.20 23.47
N LEU A 173 -4.52 11.25 23.08
CA LEU A 173 -3.86 12.11 24.06
C LEU A 173 -4.89 12.85 24.92
N LYS A 174 -4.81 12.63 26.23
CA LYS A 174 -5.60 13.33 27.25
C LYS A 174 -4.75 14.42 27.88
N GLY A 175 -5.25 15.65 27.85
CA GLY A 175 -4.55 16.81 28.40
C GLY A 175 -3.58 17.45 27.41
N PRO A 176 -2.78 18.43 27.87
CA PRO A 176 -1.86 19.16 27.01
C PRO A 176 -0.64 18.32 26.62
N PHE A 177 -0.09 18.58 25.44
CA PHE A 177 1.24 18.12 25.06
C PHE A 177 2.30 19.06 25.62
N SER A 178 3.26 18.51 26.35
CA SER A 178 4.42 19.22 26.88
C SER A 178 5.69 18.75 26.17
N ARG A 179 6.27 19.63 25.33
CA ARG A 179 7.54 19.36 24.66
C ARG A 179 8.69 19.21 25.65
N TYR A 180 8.68 19.98 26.74
CA TYR A 180 9.71 19.89 27.77
C TYR A 180 9.74 18.48 28.39
N ASP A 181 8.58 17.98 28.84
CA ASP A 181 8.48 16.65 29.43
C ASP A 181 8.80 15.55 28.42
N TYR A 182 8.47 15.77 27.14
CA TYR A 182 8.77 14.82 26.06
C TYR A 182 10.27 14.70 25.76
N GLN A 183 11.02 15.80 25.93
CA GLN A 183 12.46 15.85 25.66
C GLN A 183 13.30 15.50 26.89
N GLN A 184 12.75 15.66 28.09
CA GLN A 184 13.45 15.40 29.34
C GLN A 184 13.77 13.91 29.54
N ASP A 185 12.85 13.01 29.15
CA ASP A 185 13.04 11.56 29.23
C ASP A 185 12.90 10.92 27.85
N HIS A 186 13.88 10.09 27.48
CA HIS A 186 13.83 9.32 26.24
C HIS A 186 12.64 8.36 26.18
N HIS A 187 12.16 7.88 27.34
CA HIS A 187 10.99 7.00 27.45
C HIS A 187 9.65 7.75 27.51
N SER A 188 9.68 9.09 27.47
CA SER A 188 8.45 9.88 27.48
C SER A 188 7.62 9.64 26.21
N GLY A 189 6.29 9.54 26.40
CA GLY A 189 5.37 9.16 25.34
C GLY A 189 5.65 7.76 24.82
N PRO A 190 5.58 6.72 25.67
CA PRO A 190 5.91 5.35 25.26
C PRO A 190 4.99 4.82 24.16
N ALA A 191 3.76 5.33 24.09
CA ALA A 191 2.79 5.00 23.04
C ALA A 191 2.84 5.98 21.84
N SER A 192 3.77 6.92 21.81
CA SER A 192 3.89 7.87 20.69
C SER A 192 4.78 7.33 19.57
N VAL A 193 4.53 7.76 18.33
CA VAL A 193 5.34 7.39 17.18
C VAL A 193 6.25 8.54 16.77
N ARG A 194 7.56 8.31 16.88
CA ARG A 194 8.60 9.29 16.51
C ARG A 194 9.07 9.14 15.07
N SER A 195 9.18 7.90 14.62
CA SER A 195 9.59 7.55 13.26
C SER A 195 9.10 6.15 12.90
N TYR A 196 9.10 5.84 11.62
CA TYR A 196 8.85 4.51 11.09
C TYR A 196 9.66 4.33 9.80
N LYS A 197 9.83 3.07 9.41
CA LYS A 197 10.69 2.69 8.28
C LYS A 197 9.84 2.29 7.10
N THR A 198 10.19 2.81 5.94
CA THR A 198 9.62 2.44 4.64
C THR A 198 10.67 1.69 3.84
N LEU A 199 10.25 0.70 3.05
CA LEU A 199 11.13 -0.09 2.22
C LEU A 199 10.77 0.16 0.76
N LEU A 200 11.69 0.78 0.03
CA LEU A 200 11.57 1.01 -1.40
C LEU A 200 12.33 -0.08 -2.18
N PRO A 201 11.99 -0.28 -3.46
CA PRO A 201 12.77 -1.15 -4.34
C PRO A 201 14.26 -0.77 -4.37
N ALA A 202 15.13 -1.76 -4.57
CA ALA A 202 16.59 -1.55 -4.57
C ALA A 202 17.07 -0.55 -5.63
N SER A 203 16.33 -0.44 -6.74
CA SER A 203 16.61 0.44 -7.86
C SER A 203 15.99 1.84 -7.73
N ALA A 204 15.39 2.16 -6.57
CA ALA A 204 14.80 3.47 -6.32
C ALA A 204 15.87 4.57 -6.32
N SER A 205 15.66 5.60 -7.15
CA SER A 205 16.48 6.81 -7.23
C SER A 205 15.62 8.06 -7.05
N ASP A 206 16.27 9.22 -6.87
CA ASP A 206 15.63 10.54 -6.77
C ASP A 206 14.50 10.60 -5.73
N VAL A 207 14.72 9.96 -4.58
CA VAL A 207 13.73 9.89 -3.51
C VAL A 207 13.51 11.28 -2.91
N TYR A 208 12.27 11.72 -2.82
CA TYR A 208 11.88 12.95 -2.12
C TYR A 208 10.76 12.70 -1.12
N TYR A 209 10.84 13.41 0.01
CA TYR A 209 9.89 13.33 1.11
C TYR A 209 9.42 14.74 1.48
N ARG A 210 8.16 15.04 1.17
CA ARG A 210 7.58 16.39 1.30
C ARG A 210 6.19 16.34 1.90
N ASP A 211 5.74 17.44 2.47
CA ASP A 211 4.32 17.68 2.78
C ASP A 211 3.80 18.90 2.02
N THR A 212 2.57 19.32 2.33
CA THR A 212 1.96 20.52 1.74
C THR A 212 2.73 21.80 2.04
N ASN A 213 3.57 21.80 3.08
CA ASN A 213 4.38 22.95 3.48
C ASN A 213 5.80 22.89 2.91
N GLY A 214 6.13 21.87 2.12
CA GLY A 214 7.40 21.72 1.43
C GLY A 214 8.22 20.53 1.95
N ASN A 215 9.53 20.63 1.80
CA ASN A 215 10.42 19.51 2.10
C ASN A 215 10.43 19.16 3.60
N ILE A 216 10.55 17.87 3.91
CA ILE A 216 10.81 17.38 5.27
C ILE A 216 12.21 16.79 5.28
N SER A 217 13.14 17.48 5.94
CA SER A 217 14.56 17.07 5.99
C SER A 217 14.85 15.97 7.02
N THR A 218 13.89 15.64 7.87
CA THR A 218 14.03 14.64 8.93
C THR A 218 13.79 13.22 8.41
N SER A 219 14.58 12.80 7.43
CA SER A 219 14.58 11.45 6.85
C SER A 219 15.99 10.90 6.72
N ASN A 220 16.17 9.59 6.84
CA ASN A 220 17.45 8.94 6.62
C ASN A 220 17.31 7.76 5.64
N MET A 221 18.02 7.83 4.53
CA MET A 221 18.00 6.82 3.47
C MET A 221 19.24 5.94 3.56
N LYS A 222 19.03 4.62 3.58
CA LYS A 222 20.09 3.61 3.58
C LYS A 222 19.88 2.61 2.45
N VAL A 223 20.74 2.69 1.44
CA VAL A 223 20.77 1.74 0.32
C VAL A 223 21.32 0.40 0.81
N LYS A 224 20.52 -0.66 0.69
CA LYS A 224 20.94 -2.05 0.91
C LYS A 224 21.03 -2.78 -0.43
N LYS A 225 21.48 -4.04 -0.38
CA LYS A 225 21.60 -4.89 -1.58
C LYS A 225 20.24 -5.17 -2.23
N ASP A 226 19.21 -5.44 -1.42
CA ASP A 226 17.92 -5.93 -1.90
C ASP A 226 16.77 -4.90 -1.75
N SER A 227 17.04 -3.76 -1.12
CA SER A 227 16.07 -2.68 -0.90
C SER A 227 16.73 -1.36 -0.54
N VAL A 228 15.97 -0.28 -0.61
CA VAL A 228 16.34 1.00 0.00
C VAL A 228 15.48 1.20 1.25
N GLU A 229 16.13 1.30 2.42
CA GLU A 229 15.46 1.58 3.69
C GLU A 229 15.39 3.08 3.92
N LEU A 230 14.21 3.59 4.27
CA LEU A 230 13.98 5.00 4.54
C LEU A 230 13.37 5.16 5.95
N ASP A 231 14.14 5.70 6.90
CA ASP A 231 13.62 6.11 8.22
C ASP A 231 12.97 7.48 8.08
N LEU A 232 11.64 7.51 8.18
CA LEU A 232 10.82 8.71 8.03
C LEU A 232 10.43 9.24 9.40
N ARG A 233 10.76 10.51 9.66
CA ARG A 233 10.32 11.23 10.86
C ARG A 233 9.35 12.34 10.45
N PRO A 234 8.06 12.23 10.83
CA PRO A 234 7.11 13.33 10.65
C PRO A 234 7.58 14.60 11.39
N ARG A 235 7.03 15.77 11.03
CA ARG A 235 7.40 17.06 11.64
C ARG A 235 7.17 17.12 13.16
N TYR A 236 6.27 16.28 13.67
CA TYR A 236 5.95 16.14 15.08
C TYR A 236 5.68 14.67 15.40
N PRO A 237 5.96 14.21 16.64
CA PRO A 237 5.63 12.85 17.05
C PRO A 237 4.11 12.67 17.01
N LEU A 238 3.64 11.49 16.60
CA LEU A 238 2.21 11.20 16.55
C LEU A 238 1.78 10.60 17.89
N PHE A 239 0.92 11.32 18.61
CA PHE A 239 0.13 10.78 19.72
C PHE A 239 -1.25 10.35 19.22
N GLY A 240 -1.97 9.55 20.02
CA GLY A 240 -3.29 9.06 19.62
C GLY A 240 -4.26 10.17 19.21
N GLY A 241 -4.88 9.98 18.05
CA GLY A 241 -5.78 10.91 17.38
C GLY A 241 -5.07 11.96 16.49
N TRP A 242 -3.73 12.03 16.50
CA TRP A 242 -3.01 12.93 15.61
C TRP A 242 -2.88 12.32 14.22
N ARG A 243 -2.90 13.18 13.20
CA ARG A 243 -2.87 12.81 11.79
C ARG A 243 -1.76 13.56 11.09
N THR A 244 -1.03 12.88 10.21
CA THR A 244 -0.05 13.49 9.32
C THR A 244 -0.32 13.05 7.89
N HIS A 245 -0.04 13.93 6.95
CA HIS A 245 -0.07 13.60 5.53
C HIS A 245 1.26 14.02 4.89
N TYR A 246 1.73 13.22 3.94
CA TYR A 246 2.96 13.51 3.22
C TYR A 246 2.92 12.86 1.84
N THR A 247 3.83 13.31 0.99
CA THR A 247 4.09 12.77 -0.33
C THR A 247 5.49 12.18 -0.34
N LEU A 248 5.58 10.91 -0.72
CA LEU A 248 6.82 10.19 -0.95
C LEU A 248 6.90 9.86 -2.44
N GLY A 249 7.96 10.28 -3.12
CA GLY A 249 8.15 9.92 -4.52
C GLY A 249 9.57 9.46 -4.81
N TYR A 250 9.69 8.64 -5.85
CA TYR A 250 10.94 8.04 -6.29
C TYR A 250 10.83 7.59 -7.75
N ASN A 251 11.97 7.47 -8.42
CA ASN A 251 12.08 6.91 -9.75
C ASN A 251 12.59 5.47 -9.69
N VAL A 252 12.18 4.65 -10.65
CA VAL A 252 12.80 3.35 -10.93
C VAL A 252 13.13 3.24 -12.42
N PRO A 253 14.19 2.52 -12.79
CA PRO A 253 14.50 2.28 -14.20
C PRO A 253 13.41 1.44 -14.87
N SER A 254 12.99 1.84 -16.08
CA SER A 254 11.89 1.16 -16.77
C SER A 254 12.20 -0.30 -17.13
N TYR A 255 13.47 -0.64 -17.41
CA TYR A 255 13.87 -1.97 -17.87
C TYR A 255 13.61 -3.09 -16.85
N GLU A 256 13.46 -2.78 -15.56
CA GLU A 256 13.18 -3.78 -14.52
C GLU A 256 11.71 -4.18 -14.45
N TYR A 257 10.81 -3.26 -14.82
CA TYR A 257 9.37 -3.40 -14.62
C TYR A 257 8.57 -3.42 -15.93
N LEU A 258 9.18 -3.00 -17.04
CA LEU A 258 8.54 -2.88 -18.34
C LEU A 258 9.13 -3.88 -19.34
N TYR A 259 8.33 -4.86 -19.72
CA TYR A 259 8.65 -5.85 -20.74
C TYR A 259 8.03 -5.45 -22.08
N GLN A 260 8.72 -5.76 -23.18
CA GLN A 260 8.26 -5.36 -24.51
C GLN A 260 8.36 -6.52 -25.52
N SER A 261 7.41 -6.54 -26.46
CA SER A 261 7.41 -7.40 -27.65
C SER A 261 6.83 -6.62 -28.81
N GLY A 262 7.68 -6.15 -29.72
CA GLY A 262 7.26 -5.25 -30.81
C GLY A 262 6.70 -3.92 -30.28
N ASN A 263 5.42 -3.66 -30.54
CA ASN A 263 4.66 -2.50 -30.04
C ASN A 263 3.83 -2.83 -28.79
N ASP A 264 3.86 -4.07 -28.31
CA ASP A 264 3.14 -4.48 -27.10
C ASP A 264 4.06 -4.38 -25.89
N TYR A 265 3.52 -3.80 -24.82
CA TYR A 265 4.21 -3.56 -23.57
C TYR A 265 3.44 -4.22 -22.42
N LEU A 266 4.21 -4.75 -21.46
CA LEU A 266 3.70 -5.34 -20.23
C LEU A 266 4.41 -4.65 -19.06
N LEU A 267 3.67 -3.85 -18.31
CA LEU A 267 4.09 -3.31 -17.02
C LEU A 267 3.77 -4.32 -15.93
N LYS A 268 4.75 -4.65 -15.08
CA LYS A 268 4.56 -5.47 -13.90
C LYS A 268 5.10 -4.73 -12.68
N MET A 269 4.22 -4.31 -11.77
CA MET A 269 4.58 -3.58 -10.55
C MET A 269 3.66 -3.94 -9.39
N ARG A 270 4.07 -3.62 -8.16
CA ARG A 270 3.24 -3.80 -6.96
C ARG A 270 2.05 -2.85 -6.94
N ILE A 271 0.89 -3.34 -6.50
CA ILE A 271 -0.30 -2.51 -6.28
C ILE A 271 -0.07 -1.45 -5.20
N ILE A 272 0.60 -1.87 -4.13
CA ILE A 272 1.00 -1.08 -2.97
C ILE A 272 2.38 -1.57 -2.50
N ASP A 273 3.22 -0.67 -2.00
CA ASP A 273 4.52 -1.02 -1.41
C ASP A 273 4.42 -1.07 0.11
N HIS A 274 5.49 -1.56 0.70
CA HIS A 274 5.68 -1.50 2.13
C HIS A 274 5.79 -0.04 2.62
N ILE A 275 4.83 0.39 3.45
CA ILE A 275 4.86 1.72 4.10
C ILE A 275 5.57 1.64 5.46
N PHE A 276 5.16 0.71 6.31
CA PHE A 276 5.79 0.36 7.59
C PHE A 276 5.43 -1.10 7.96
N ASP A 277 6.20 -1.71 8.86
CA ASP A 277 5.97 -3.09 9.31
C ASP A 277 4.54 -3.26 9.88
N ASP A 278 3.86 -4.35 9.54
CA ASP A 278 2.47 -4.62 9.95
C ASP A 278 1.47 -3.53 9.47
N MET A 279 1.72 -2.93 8.30
CA MET A 279 0.86 -1.86 7.80
C MET A 279 -0.61 -2.27 7.66
N GLN A 280 -1.47 -1.34 8.03
CA GLN A 280 -2.90 -1.38 7.78
C GLN A 280 -3.30 -0.14 6.99
N VAL A 281 -3.96 -0.38 5.85
CA VAL A 281 -4.42 0.65 4.94
C VAL A 281 -5.93 0.53 4.76
N ASP A 282 -6.67 1.58 5.13
CA ASP A 282 -8.13 1.59 5.03
C ASP A 282 -8.59 1.67 3.57
N GLU A 283 -7.93 2.50 2.77
CA GLU A 283 -8.16 2.64 1.33
C GLU A 283 -6.87 2.92 0.56
N VAL A 284 -6.61 2.13 -0.48
CA VAL A 284 -5.59 2.40 -1.50
C VAL A 284 -6.26 2.72 -2.82
N VAL A 285 -5.80 3.78 -3.48
CA VAL A 285 -6.16 4.16 -4.84
C VAL A 285 -4.89 4.15 -5.67
N THR A 286 -4.78 3.21 -6.61
CA THR A 286 -3.64 3.12 -7.53
C THR A 286 -4.06 3.70 -8.87
N LYS A 287 -3.28 4.66 -9.38
CA LYS A 287 -3.45 5.33 -10.67
C LYS A 287 -2.21 5.09 -11.51
N ILE A 288 -2.40 4.59 -12.71
CA ILE A 288 -1.31 4.30 -13.66
C ILE A 288 -1.47 5.24 -14.85
N ILE A 289 -0.55 6.19 -15.01
CA ILE A 289 -0.48 7.08 -16.16
C ILE A 289 0.37 6.38 -17.23
N LEU A 290 -0.24 6.10 -18.37
CA LEU A 290 0.43 5.53 -19.53
C LEU A 290 0.80 6.64 -20.53
N PRO A 291 1.80 6.44 -21.40
CA PRO A 291 2.14 7.43 -22.42
C PRO A 291 0.96 7.77 -23.35
N GLU A 292 0.97 8.99 -23.87
CA GLU A 292 0.00 9.44 -24.88
C GLU A 292 0.00 8.50 -26.10
N GLY A 293 -1.19 8.12 -26.56
CA GLY A 293 -1.34 7.17 -27.68
C GLY A 293 -1.30 5.69 -27.31
N SER A 294 -1.23 5.36 -26.01
CA SER A 294 -1.41 3.98 -25.53
C SER A 294 -2.84 3.48 -25.80
N THR A 295 -2.96 2.27 -26.35
CA THR A 295 -4.25 1.65 -26.71
C THR A 295 -4.36 0.21 -26.19
N SER A 296 -5.54 -0.39 -26.31
CA SER A 296 -5.78 -1.82 -26.00
C SER A 296 -5.37 -2.23 -24.58
N VAL A 297 -5.67 -1.38 -23.59
CA VAL A 297 -5.23 -1.58 -22.21
C VAL A 297 -5.97 -2.75 -21.55
N LYS A 298 -5.21 -3.72 -21.03
CA LYS A 298 -5.72 -4.88 -20.27
C LYS A 298 -4.98 -5.01 -18.96
N VAL A 299 -5.73 -5.05 -17.85
CA VAL A 299 -5.16 -5.17 -16.51
C VAL A 299 -5.48 -6.55 -15.95
N ASN A 300 -4.47 -7.23 -15.45
CA ASN A 300 -4.56 -8.47 -14.69
C ASN A 300 -4.11 -8.20 -13.26
N LEU A 301 -4.98 -8.51 -12.30
CA LEU A 301 -4.83 -8.16 -10.89
C LEU A 301 -4.75 -9.43 -10.05
N PRO A 302 -3.88 -9.49 -9.03
CA PRO A 302 -3.68 -10.67 -8.20
C PRO A 302 -4.88 -11.01 -7.29
N TYR A 303 -5.72 -10.01 -6.99
CA TYR A 303 -6.91 -10.16 -6.17
C TYR A 303 -8.01 -9.19 -6.64
N SER A 304 -9.23 -9.37 -6.11
CA SER A 304 -10.38 -8.53 -6.45
C SER A 304 -10.20 -7.09 -5.97
N VAL A 305 -10.36 -6.13 -6.88
CA VAL A 305 -10.33 -4.68 -6.62
C VAL A 305 -11.49 -3.98 -7.34
N THR A 306 -11.83 -2.77 -6.90
CA THR A 306 -12.85 -1.95 -7.55
C THR A 306 -12.22 -1.13 -8.65
N ARG A 307 -12.58 -1.38 -9.92
CA ARG A 307 -12.14 -0.54 -11.04
C ARG A 307 -12.83 0.82 -10.97
N LEU A 308 -12.06 1.90 -11.10
CA LEU A 308 -12.57 3.26 -11.19
C LEU A 308 -12.65 3.70 -12.67
N PRO A 309 -13.45 4.74 -13.00
CA PRO A 309 -13.49 5.29 -14.35
C PRO A 309 -12.11 5.73 -14.82
N ASP A 310 -11.79 5.42 -16.07
CA ASP A 310 -10.57 5.89 -16.71
C ASP A 310 -10.64 7.40 -16.91
N SER A 311 -9.50 8.08 -16.75
CA SER A 311 -9.39 9.53 -16.90
C SER A 311 -8.20 9.89 -17.79
N LEU A 312 -8.05 11.19 -18.07
CA LEU A 312 -6.91 11.74 -18.81
C LEU A 312 -6.07 12.60 -17.87
N HIS A 313 -4.75 12.45 -17.96
CA HIS A 313 -3.76 13.30 -17.31
C HIS A 313 -3.06 14.15 -18.37
N PHE A 314 -2.88 15.43 -18.10
CA PHE A 314 -2.19 16.35 -19.01
C PHE A 314 -0.91 16.82 -18.33
N ALA A 315 0.22 16.41 -18.88
CA ALA A 315 1.56 16.79 -18.46
C ALA A 315 2.24 17.66 -19.55
N TYR A 316 3.52 17.91 -19.38
CA TYR A 316 4.33 18.63 -20.35
C TYR A 316 4.39 17.88 -21.70
N LEU A 317 4.35 18.64 -22.80
CA LEU A 317 4.44 18.13 -24.18
C LEU A 317 3.30 17.18 -24.62
N ASP A 318 2.21 17.09 -23.84
CA ASP A 318 1.04 16.31 -24.22
C ASP A 318 0.09 17.12 -25.13
N THR A 319 -0.52 16.47 -26.13
CA THR A 319 -1.51 17.09 -27.03
C THR A 319 -2.93 16.60 -26.81
N LYS A 320 -3.11 15.29 -26.64
CA LYS A 320 -4.42 14.64 -26.43
C LYS A 320 -4.62 14.18 -24.98
N GLY A 321 -3.55 14.17 -24.20
CA GLY A 321 -3.54 13.68 -22.82
C GLY A 321 -3.18 12.20 -22.73
N ARG A 322 -2.65 11.84 -21.56
CA ARG A 322 -2.21 10.50 -21.17
C ARG A 322 -3.36 9.72 -20.55
N PRO A 323 -3.66 8.49 -21.00
CA PRO A 323 -4.70 7.67 -20.39
C PRO A 323 -4.28 7.21 -18.99
N VAL A 324 -5.19 7.35 -18.02
CA VAL A 324 -5.00 6.98 -16.62
C VAL A 324 -5.90 5.83 -16.26
N ILE A 325 -5.29 4.75 -15.81
CA ILE A 325 -5.98 3.55 -15.34
C ILE A 325 -6.02 3.55 -13.83
N SER A 326 -7.22 3.54 -13.25
CA SER A 326 -7.42 3.71 -11.81
C SER A 326 -8.17 2.55 -11.18
N PHE A 327 -7.73 2.08 -10.02
CA PHE A 327 -8.45 1.09 -9.22
C PHE A 327 -8.29 1.37 -7.72
N SER A 328 -9.30 0.98 -6.94
CA SER A 328 -9.34 1.16 -5.49
C SER A 328 -9.55 -0.18 -4.78
N LYS A 329 -8.91 -0.32 -3.62
CA LYS A 329 -9.14 -1.45 -2.70
C LYS A 329 -9.22 -0.92 -1.28
N LYS A 330 -10.19 -1.43 -0.53
CA LYS A 330 -10.34 -1.17 0.91
C LYS A 330 -9.78 -2.32 1.73
N ASN A 331 -9.36 -1.99 2.96
CA ASN A 331 -8.84 -2.91 3.97
C ASN A 331 -7.68 -3.76 3.43
N VAL A 332 -6.53 -3.13 3.28
CA VAL A 332 -5.30 -3.70 2.74
C VAL A 332 -4.28 -3.84 3.87
N VAL A 333 -3.58 -4.97 3.88
CA VAL A 333 -2.51 -5.29 4.84
C VAL A 333 -1.26 -5.71 4.09
N GLU A 334 -0.14 -5.90 4.79
CA GLU A 334 1.14 -6.25 4.18
C GLU A 334 1.09 -7.48 3.23
N ASN A 335 0.29 -8.51 3.55
CA ASN A 335 0.11 -9.69 2.69
C ASN A 335 -0.51 -9.39 1.29
N HIS A 336 -1.06 -8.19 1.08
CA HIS A 336 -1.58 -7.73 -0.20
C HIS A 336 -0.53 -7.05 -1.10
N ILE A 337 0.73 -6.96 -0.65
CA ILE A 337 1.85 -6.53 -1.50
C ILE A 337 2.08 -7.60 -2.57
N GLN A 338 1.41 -7.45 -3.71
CA GLN A 338 1.48 -8.34 -4.85
C GLN A 338 1.51 -7.53 -6.16
N ASP A 339 2.10 -8.13 -7.18
CA ASP A 339 2.27 -7.49 -8.47
C ASP A 339 0.98 -7.55 -9.30
N PHE A 340 0.61 -6.43 -9.92
CA PHE A 340 -0.32 -6.41 -11.03
C PHE A 340 0.44 -6.52 -12.35
N GLN A 341 -0.29 -6.85 -13.42
CA GLN A 341 0.20 -6.87 -14.79
C GLN A 341 -0.70 -6.01 -15.67
N LEU A 342 -0.14 -5.02 -16.35
CA LEU A 342 -0.88 -4.15 -17.26
C LEU A 342 -0.26 -4.25 -18.66
N ARG A 343 -1.07 -4.71 -19.61
CA ARG A 343 -0.71 -4.81 -21.02
C ARG A 343 -1.31 -3.65 -21.80
N TYR A 344 -0.54 -3.06 -22.69
CA TYR A 344 -1.00 -2.01 -23.60
C TYR A 344 -0.16 -2.02 -24.88
N THR A 345 -0.70 -1.45 -25.95
CA THR A 345 -0.02 -1.31 -27.23
C THR A 345 0.35 0.16 -27.43
N PHE A 346 1.61 0.41 -27.76
CA PHE A 346 2.15 1.75 -28.02
C PHE A 346 3.07 1.73 -29.26
N PRO A 347 2.67 2.39 -30.36
CA PRO A 347 3.52 2.51 -31.55
C PRO A 347 4.75 3.38 -31.27
N ARG A 348 5.96 2.81 -31.43
CA ARG A 348 7.23 3.51 -31.13
C ARG A 348 7.43 4.82 -31.89
N LEU A 349 6.87 4.92 -33.11
CA LEU A 349 6.93 6.14 -33.91
C LEU A 349 6.27 7.34 -33.22
N LEU A 350 5.32 7.11 -32.31
CA LEU A 350 4.67 8.18 -31.55
C LEU A 350 5.62 8.86 -30.55
N MET A 351 6.73 8.22 -30.15
CA MET A 351 7.74 8.88 -29.30
C MET A 351 8.37 10.10 -29.99
N LEU A 352 8.40 10.11 -31.33
CA LEU A 352 8.94 11.25 -32.09
C LEU A 352 8.01 12.47 -32.05
N GLN A 353 6.75 12.32 -31.62
CA GLN A 353 5.80 13.41 -31.53
C GLN A 353 6.27 14.50 -30.56
N GLU A 354 6.78 14.14 -29.38
CA GLU A 354 7.20 15.10 -28.36
C GLU A 354 8.37 15.99 -28.85
N PRO A 355 9.49 15.45 -29.41
CA PRO A 355 10.53 16.30 -30.00
C PRO A 355 10.06 17.12 -31.19
N LEU A 356 9.23 16.54 -32.08
CA LEU A 356 8.71 17.26 -33.26
C LEU A 356 7.80 18.43 -32.87
N LEU A 357 7.08 18.32 -31.75
CA LEU A 357 6.27 19.42 -31.23
C LEU A 357 7.14 20.62 -30.83
N VAL A 358 8.26 20.38 -30.14
CA VAL A 358 9.23 21.43 -29.77
C VAL A 358 9.86 22.05 -31.02
N VAL A 359 10.29 21.23 -31.98
CA VAL A 359 10.85 21.71 -33.25
C VAL A 359 9.83 22.55 -34.03
N GLY A 360 8.58 22.09 -34.12
CA GLY A 360 7.50 22.81 -34.78
C GLY A 360 7.21 24.17 -34.14
N PHE A 361 7.21 24.23 -32.80
CA PHE A 361 7.04 25.49 -32.06
C PHE A 361 8.18 26.47 -32.33
N LEU A 362 9.43 26.03 -32.25
CA LEU A 362 10.60 26.88 -32.53
C LEU A 362 10.62 27.34 -33.99
N TYR A 363 10.29 26.45 -34.93
CA TYR A 363 10.18 26.79 -36.35
C TYR A 363 9.11 27.86 -36.60
N ALA A 364 7.93 27.73 -35.99
CA ALA A 364 6.87 28.73 -36.09
C ALA A 364 7.31 30.08 -35.51
N LEU A 365 8.02 30.10 -34.39
CA LEU A 365 8.59 31.32 -33.81
C LEU A 365 9.54 32.03 -34.79
N PHE A 366 10.49 31.31 -35.38
CA PHE A 366 11.40 31.88 -36.37
C PHE A 366 10.65 32.38 -37.61
N LEU A 367 9.64 31.65 -38.08
CA LEU A 367 8.81 32.07 -39.20
C LEU A 367 8.04 33.36 -38.88
N CYS A 368 7.49 33.50 -37.67
CA CYS A 368 6.86 34.74 -37.21
C CYS A 368 7.85 35.91 -37.20
N VAL A 369 9.09 35.70 -36.75
CA VAL A 369 10.14 36.73 -36.78
C VAL A 369 10.47 37.13 -38.23
N ILE A 370 10.62 36.16 -39.14
CA ILE A 370 10.88 36.41 -40.57
C ILE A 370 9.75 37.23 -41.20
N ILE A 371 8.51 36.92 -40.87
CA ILE A 371 7.35 37.70 -41.35
C ILE A 371 7.40 39.11 -40.75
N TYR A 372 7.59 39.23 -39.44
CA TYR A 372 7.59 40.51 -38.73
C TYR A 372 8.63 41.48 -39.29
N VAL A 373 9.86 41.02 -39.54
CA VAL A 373 10.93 41.89 -40.11
C VAL A 373 10.68 42.27 -41.57
N ARG A 374 9.76 41.60 -42.27
CA ARG A 374 9.38 41.91 -43.66
C ARG A 374 8.11 42.78 -43.75
N LEU A 375 7.42 42.99 -42.64
CA LEU A 375 6.25 43.87 -42.60
C LEU A 375 6.71 45.32 -42.39
N ASP A 376 6.65 46.10 -43.46
CA ASP A 376 6.85 47.55 -43.41
C ASP A 376 5.52 48.23 -43.04
N PHE A 377 5.41 48.68 -41.79
CA PHE A 377 4.26 49.43 -41.27
C PHE A 377 4.50 50.95 -41.28
N SER A 378 5.42 51.46 -42.10
CA SER A 378 5.67 52.91 -42.21
C SER A 378 4.49 53.66 -42.86
N ILE A 379 4.08 54.78 -42.25
CA ILE A 379 2.97 55.61 -42.72
C ILE A 379 3.43 56.59 -43.83
N HIS A 380 4.69 57.03 -43.78
CA HIS A 380 5.33 57.82 -44.83
C HIS A 380 6.61 57.11 -45.28
N LYS A 381 6.68 56.72 -46.55
CA LYS A 381 7.92 56.30 -47.19
C LYS A 381 8.68 57.55 -47.64
N SER A 382 9.86 57.78 -47.08
CA SER A 382 10.77 58.81 -47.58
C SER A 382 11.34 58.34 -48.92
N GLU A 383 10.97 58.98 -50.02
CA GLU A 383 11.62 58.80 -51.31
C GLU A 383 13.03 59.39 -51.26
N HIS A 384 14.06 58.55 -51.13
CA HIS A 384 15.40 58.91 -51.60
C HIS A 384 16.18 57.68 -52.12
N PRO A 385 17.02 57.88 -53.16
CA PRO A 385 17.31 56.89 -54.19
C PRO A 385 18.42 55.92 -53.77
N HIS A 386 18.31 54.69 -54.27
CA HIS A 386 19.40 53.73 -54.29
C HIS A 386 20.67 54.37 -54.87
N LYS A 387 21.76 54.39 -54.10
CA LYS A 387 23.11 54.58 -54.63
C LYS A 387 23.65 53.21 -55.02
N GLU A 388 24.14 53.14 -56.27
CA GLU A 388 24.82 51.99 -56.91
C GLU A 388 25.97 51.43 -56.09
#